data_AF-A0A533WBC1-F1
#
_entry.id   AF-A0A533WBC1-F1
#
_cell.length_a   1.000
_cell.length_b   1.000
_cell.length_c   1.000
_cell.angle_alpha   90.00
_cell.angle_beta   90.00
_cell.angle_gamma   90.00
#
_symmetry.space_group_name_H-M   'P 1'
#
loop_
_entity.id
_entity.type
_entity.pdbx_description
1 polymer ?
#
loop_
_entity_poly.entity_id
_entity_poly.type
_entity_poly.pdbx_seq_one_letter_code
_entity_poly.pdbx_strand_id
1 'polypeptide(L)' 'MNSPQEVLAQISSIREERNLEKRLGMLLDLNGSLPIGVRLDMPSLITNAYVRRALDIIEDRANLLDSSFMPQTPKAEQI' A
#
# COMPACT_ATOMS: atom_id res chain seq x y z
N MET A 1 3.90 0.41 -13.79
CA MET A 1 4.01 0.35 -12.32
C MET A 1 3.02 1.37 -11.77
N ASN A 2 2.21 1.00 -10.79
CA ASN A 2 1.28 1.94 -10.14
C ASN A 2 2.08 2.99 -9.36
N SER A 3 1.65 4.24 -9.43
CA SER A 3 2.13 5.33 -8.57
C SER A 3 1.74 5.10 -7.11
N PRO A 4 2.45 5.70 -6.14
CA PRO A 4 2.07 5.61 -4.72
C PRO A 4 0.62 6.03 -4.48
N GLN A 5 0.13 7.07 -5.16
CA GLN A 5 -1.24 7.58 -5.03
C GLN A 5 -2.28 6.57 -5.52
N GLU A 6 -2.03 5.87 -6.64
CA GLU A 6 -2.90 4.80 -7.13
C GLU A 6 -2.97 3.63 -6.15
N VAL A 7 -1.84 3.27 -5.54
CA VAL A 7 -1.78 2.22 -4.50
C VAL A 7 -2.62 2.62 -3.28
N LEU A 8 -2.49 3.86 -2.79
CA LEU A 8 -3.28 4.37 -1.66
C LEU A 8 -4.78 4.38 -1.97
N ALA A 9 -5.18 4.78 -3.18
CA ALA A 9 -6.57 4.74 -3.60
C ALA A 9 -7.13 3.31 -3.65
N GLN A 10 -6.34 2.35 -4.15
CA GLN A 10 -6.69 0.93 -4.14
C GLN A 10 -6.85 0.40 -2.71
N ILE A 11 -5.93 0.75 -1.80
CA ILE A 11 -6.03 0.37 -0.38
C ILE A 11 -7.34 0.87 0.25
N SER A 12 -7.72 2.13 -0.02
CA SER A 12 -8.98 2.69 0.47
C SER A 12 -10.18 1.89 -0.04
N SER A 13 -10.21 1.57 -1.33
CA SER A 13 -11.28 0.75 -1.93
C SER A 13 -11.37 -0.64 -1.30
N ILE A 14 -10.23 -1.29 -1.01
CA ILE A 14 -10.20 -2.60 -0.35
C ILE A 14 -10.70 -2.48 1.11
N ARG A 15 -10.44 -1.37 1.80
CA ARG A 15 -10.93 -1.16 3.18
C ARG A 15 -12.45 -1.03 3.25
N GLU A 16 -13.07 -0.46 2.22
CA GLU A 16 -14.51 -0.23 2.15
C GLU A 16 -15.31 -1.45 1.65
N GLU A 17 -14.65 -2.41 0.99
CA GLU A 17 -15.29 -3.63 0.50
C GLU A 17 -15.79 -4.52 1.66
N ARG A 18 -17.09 -4.79 1.67
CA ARG A 18 -17.78 -5.54 2.74
C ARG A 18 -17.75 -7.05 2.51
N ASN A 19 -17.68 -7.48 1.25
CA ASN A 19 -17.57 -8.89 0.91
C ASN A 19 -16.14 -9.37 1.12
N LEU A 20 -15.95 -10.34 2.02
CA LEU A 20 -14.62 -10.84 2.40
C LEU A 20 -13.86 -11.46 1.22
N GLU A 21 -14.52 -12.26 0.38
CA GLU A 21 -13.89 -12.92 -0.76
C GLU A 21 -13.45 -11.90 -1.81
N LYS A 22 -14.31 -10.93 -2.13
CA LYS A 22 -13.98 -9.85 -3.05
C LYS A 22 -12.83 -8.99 -2.52
N ARG A 23 -12.87 -8.67 -1.22
CA ARG A 23 -11.81 -7.93 -0.54
C ARG A 23 -10.47 -8.66 -0.59
N LEU A 24 -10.49 -9.98 -0.41
CA LEU A 24 -9.31 -10.82 -0.53
C LEU A 24 -8.77 -10.82 -1.97
N GLY A 25 -9.64 -10.99 -2.96
CA GLY A 25 -9.26 -10.92 -4.37
C GLY A 25 -8.55 -9.61 -4.70
N MET A 26 -9.14 -8.48 -4.29
CA MET A 26 -8.54 -7.16 -4.51
C MET A 26 -7.19 -6.99 -3.80
N LEU A 27 -6.99 -7.55 -2.60
CA LEU A 27 -5.68 -7.54 -1.93
C LEU A 27 -4.63 -8.33 -2.72
N LEU A 28 -5.01 -9.50 -3.25
CA LEU A 28 -4.10 -10.34 -4.04
C LEU A 28 -3.71 -9.65 -5.35
N ASP A 29 -4.69 -9.03 -6.02
CA ASP A 29 -4.47 -8.26 -7.25
C ASP A 29 -3.55 -7.06 -6.99
N LEU A 30 -3.83 -6.30 -5.92
CA LEU A 30 -2.97 -5.21 -5.48
C LEU A 30 -1.55 -5.74 -5.25
N ASN A 31 -1.38 -6.77 -4.43
CA ASN A 31 -0.06 -7.31 -4.08
C ASN A 31 0.73 -7.81 -5.32
N GLY A 32 0.05 -8.43 -6.28
CA GLY A 32 0.65 -8.87 -7.54
C GLY A 32 1.16 -7.71 -8.41
N SER A 33 0.48 -6.55 -8.34
CA SER A 33 0.86 -5.34 -9.09
C SER A 33 2.01 -4.54 -8.45
N LEU A 34 2.33 -4.77 -7.17
CA LEU A 34 3.34 -4.02 -6.43
C LEU A 34 4.76 -4.37 -6.85
N PRO A 35 5.71 -3.41 -6.80
CA PRO A 35 7.13 -3.68 -6.97
C PRO A 35 7.67 -4.54 -5.82
N ILE A 36 8.79 -5.24 -6.06
CA ILE A 36 9.36 -6.25 -5.13
C ILE A 36 9.59 -5.68 -3.71
N GLY A 37 10.05 -4.44 -3.57
CA GLY A 37 10.29 -3.82 -2.26
C GLY A 37 9.04 -3.50 -1.45
N VAL A 38 7.86 -3.48 -2.08
CA VAL A 38 6.57 -3.19 -1.43
C VAL A 38 5.75 -4.45 -1.26
N ARG A 39 5.83 -5.37 -2.24
CA ARG A 39 5.13 -6.66 -2.26
C ARG A 39 5.32 -7.44 -0.96
N LEU A 40 4.25 -8.10 -0.53
CA LEU A 40 4.21 -8.99 0.61
C LEU A 40 4.29 -10.45 0.18
N ASP A 41 4.97 -11.26 0.98
CA ASP A 41 4.86 -12.72 0.91
C ASP A 41 3.54 -13.15 1.53
N MET A 42 2.68 -13.74 0.70
CA MET A 42 1.32 -14.12 1.09
C MET A 42 1.29 -15.52 1.73
N PRO A 43 0.68 -15.68 2.92
CA PRO A 43 0.49 -16.98 3.54
C PRO A 43 -0.60 -17.79 2.83
N SER A 44 -0.59 -19.10 3.03
CA SER A 44 -1.61 -20.01 2.49
C SER A 44 -2.99 -19.82 3.13
N LEU A 45 -3.04 -19.38 4.39
CA LEU A 45 -4.27 -19.06 5.10
C LEU A 45 -4.36 -17.55 5.34
N ILE A 46 -5.36 -16.91 4.73
CA ILE A 46 -5.58 -15.47 4.87
C ILE A 46 -6.87 -15.24 5.68
N THR A 47 -6.73 -14.54 6.80
CA THR A 47 -7.84 -14.11 7.65
C THR A 47 -8.17 -12.64 7.39
N ASN A 48 -9.37 -12.18 7.79
CA ASN A 48 -9.70 -10.75 7.72
C ASN A 48 -8.73 -9.87 8.54
N ALA A 49 -8.22 -10.39 9.67
CA ALA A 49 -7.20 -9.71 10.45
C ALA A 49 -5.89 -9.56 9.66
N TYR A 50 -5.48 -10.61 8.94
CA TYR A 50 -4.33 -10.55 8.04
C TYR A 50 -4.56 -9.53 6.92
N VAL A 51 -5.73 -9.51 6.28
CA VAL A 51 -6.05 -8.54 5.21
C VAL A 51 -5.88 -7.11 5.70
N ARG A 52 -6.40 -6.78 6.89
CA ARG A 52 -6.22 -5.44 7.49
C ARG A 52 -4.75 -5.12 7.68
N ARG A 53 -4.00 -6.04 8.31
CA ARG A 53 -2.58 -5.84 8.58
C ARG A 53 -1.74 -5.70 7.30
N ALA A 54 -2.06 -6.48 6.27
CA ALA A 54 -1.40 -6.43 4.98
C ALA A 54 -1.58 -5.06 4.32
N LEU A 55 -2.81 -4.53 4.34
CA LEU A 55 -3.10 -3.19 3.82
C LEU A 55 -2.31 -2.11 4.56
N ASP A 56 -2.23 -2.18 5.89
CA ASP A 56 -1.45 -1.22 6.69
C ASP A 56 0.04 -1.25 6.31
N ILE A 57 0.63 -2.43 6.14
CA ILE A 57 2.04 -2.57 5.75
C ILE A 57 2.29 -2.02 4.33
N ILE A 58 1.38 -2.28 3.39
CA ILE A 58 1.50 -1.77 2.01
C ILE A 58 1.38 -0.24 2.02
N GLU A 59 0.45 0.32 2.78
CA GLU A 59 0.26 1.77 2.94
C GLU A 59 1.51 2.44 3.49
N ASP A 60 2.09 1.92 4.58
CA ASP A 60 3.32 2.44 5.17
C ASP A 60 4.47 2.46 4.15
N ARG A 61 4.65 1.36 3.41
CA ARG A 61 5.69 1.26 2.38
C ARG A 61 5.45 2.20 1.20
N ALA A 62 4.20 2.37 0.77
CA ALA A 62 3.85 3.29 -0.30
C ALA A 62 4.13 4.76 0.10
N ASN A 63 3.81 5.13 1.34
CA ASN A 63 4.09 6.47 1.89
C ASN A 63 5.60 6.76 1.99
N LEU A 64 6.42 5.76 2.34
CA LEU A 64 7.89 5.92 2.36
C LEU A 64 8.47 6.14 0.97
N LEU A 65 7.90 5.48 -0.06
CA LEU A 65 8.28 5.73 -1.45
C LEU A 65 7.90 7.14 -1.87
N ASP A 66 6.67 7.58 -1.60
CA ASP A 66 6.22 8.95 -1.92
C ASP A 66 7.07 10.03 -1.25
N SER A 67 7.42 9.82 0.03
CA SER A 67 8.29 10.73 0.79
C SER A 67 9.72 10.80 0.25
N SER A 68 10.20 9.74 -0.41
CA SER A 68 11.53 9.73 -1.06
C SER A 68 11.55 10.53 -2.37
N PHE A 69 10.39 10.86 -2.94
CA PHE A 69 10.26 11.72 -4.13
C PHE A 69 10.01 13.20 -3.79
N MET A 70 9.90 13.56 -2.51
CA MET A 70 9.90 14.95 -2.05
C MET A 70 11.34 15.37 -1.69
N PRO A 71 12.07 16.09 -2.56
CA PRO A 71 13.31 16.72 -2.13
C PRO A 71 12.96 17.70 -1.01
N GLN A 72 13.56 17.51 0.17
CA GLN A 72 13.52 18.53 1.20
C GLN A 72 14.11 19.79 0.60
N THR A 73 13.28 20.82 0.38
CA THR A 73 13.77 22.14 0.03
C THR A 73 14.71 22.57 1.14
N PRO A 74 15.98 22.90 0.84
CA PRO A 74 16.89 23.37 1.86
C PRO A 74 16.27 24.63 2.47
N LYS A 75 16.12 24.60 3.80
CA LYS A 75 15.68 25.73 4.60
C LYS A 75 16.61 26.89 4.25
N ALA A 76 16.09 27.90 3.55
CA ALA A 76 16.86 29.09 3.24
C ALA A 76 17.36 29.67 4.57
N GLU A 77 18.67 29.64 4.78
CA GLU A 77 19.35 30.45 5.79
C GLU A 77 18.96 31.91 5.52
N GLN A 78 18.06 32.44 6.35
CA GLN A 78 17.86 33.87 6.44
C GLN A 78 19.01 34.40 7.30
N ILE A 79 19.93 35.06 6.59
CA ILE A 79 21.01 35.90 7.11
C ILE A 79 20.43 37.16 7.74
#